data_AF-A0A9E3QWX6-F1
#
_entry.id   AF-A0A9E3QWX6-F1
#
_cell.length_a   1.000
_cell.length_b   1.000
_cell.length_c   1.000
_cell.angle_alpha   90.00
_cell.angle_beta   90.00
_cell.angle_gamma   90.00
#
_symmetry.space_group_name_H-M   'P 1'
#
loop_
_entity.id
_entity.type
_entity.pdbx_description
1 polymer ?
#
loop_
_entity_poly.entity_id
_entity_poly.type
_entity_poly.pdbx_seq_one_letter_code
_entity_poly.pdbx_strand_id
1 'polypeptide(L)' 'MPNDISVASVARQIISYSPEEQKLLNSAPPEQRAKLQLEMMEQKKSELVSFLSNILKMKHDAAMAIIANMH' A
#
# COMPACT_ATOMS: atom_id res chain seq x y z
N MET A 1 -8.48 19.69 -14.10
CA MET A 1 -7.70 19.60 -12.85
C MET A 1 -7.16 18.18 -12.77
N PRO A 2 -5.86 17.95 -12.57
CA PRO A 2 -5.39 16.59 -12.35
C PRO A 2 -6.03 16.10 -11.04
N ASN A 3 -6.59 14.89 -11.06
CA ASN A 3 -7.06 14.24 -9.84
C ASN A 3 -5.82 13.96 -8.99
N ASP A 4 -5.49 14.86 -8.06
CA ASP A 4 -4.42 14.65 -7.10
C ASP A 4 -4.84 13.54 -6.13
N ILE A 5 -4.55 12.29 -6.49
CA ILE A 5 -4.74 11.15 -5.60
C ILE A 5 -3.75 11.33 -4.44
N SER A 6 -4.27 11.69 -3.27
CA SER A 6 -3.43 11.85 -2.07
C SER A 6 -2.80 10.51 -1.67
N VAL A 7 -1.56 10.56 -1.17
CA VAL A 7 -0.86 9.40 -0.56
C VAL A 7 -1.74 8.69 0.47
N ALA A 8 -2.48 9.46 1.27
CA ALA A 8 -3.41 8.92 2.26
C ALA A 8 -4.56 8.13 1.62
N SER A 9 -5.05 8.55 0.44
CA SER A 9 -6.07 7.82 -0.30
C SER A 9 -5.55 6.47 -0.80
N VAL A 10 -4.34 6.44 -1.37
CA VAL A 10 -3.72 5.20 -1.86
C VAL A 10 -3.41 4.26 -0.69
N ALA A 11 -2.86 4.78 0.41
CA ALA A 11 -2.59 3.99 1.61
C ALA A 11 -3.86 3.33 2.16
N ARG A 12 -4.99 4.05 2.17
CA ARG A 12 -6.30 3.49 2.57
C ARG A 12 -6.77 2.39 1.64
N GLN A 13 -6.54 2.52 0.33
CA GLN A 13 -6.90 1.48 -0.64
C GLN A 13 -6.07 0.22 -0.43
N ILE A 14 -4.76 0.34 -0.20
CA ILE A 14 -3.86 -0.81 0.03
C ILE A 14 -4.33 -1.65 1.23
N ILE A 15 -4.69 -1.00 2.35
CA ILE A 15 -5.10 -1.71 3.57
C ILE A 15 -6.56 -2.19 3.54
N SER A 16 -7.35 -1.75 2.56
CA SER A 16 -8.74 -2.19 2.40
C SER A 16 -8.81 -3.51 1.65
N TYR A 17 -9.81 -4.33 1.96
CA TYR A 17 -10.09 -5.54 1.18
C TYR A 17 -10.87 -5.19 -0.09
N SER A 18 -10.40 -5.68 -1.23
CA SER A 18 -11.15 -5.64 -2.49
C SER A 18 -12.39 -6.53 -2.42
N PRO A 19 -13.36 -6.34 -3.33
CA PRO A 19 -14.50 -7.25 -3.46
C PRO A 19 -14.09 -8.71 -3.71
N GLU A 20 -13.01 -8.96 -4.47
CA GLU A 20 -12.49 -10.32 -4.67
C GLU A 20 -11.90 -10.91 -3.39
N GLU A 21 -11.12 -10.12 -2.67
CA GLU A 21 -10.52 -10.49 -1.39
C GLU A 21 -11.57 -10.83 -0.33
N GLN A 22 -12.64 -10.03 -0.25
CA GLN A 22 -13.79 -10.32 0.60
C GLN A 22 -14.51 -11.60 0.18
N LYS A 23 -14.67 -11.84 -1.13
CA LYS A 23 -15.25 -13.10 -1.62
C LYS A 23 -14.39 -14.30 -1.23
N LEU A 24 -13.06 -14.18 -1.35
CA LEU A 24 -12.12 -15.24 -0.95
C LEU A 24 -12.24 -15.55 0.55
N LEU A 25 -12.20 -14.52 1.40
CA LEU A 25 -12.41 -14.65 2.84
C LEU A 25 -13.76 -15.29 3.16
N ASN A 26 -14.82 -14.89 2.45
CA ASN A 26 -16.15 -15.40 2.66
C ASN A 26 -16.31 -16.87 2.20
N SER A 27 -15.58 -17.28 1.18
CA SER A 27 -15.58 -18.65 0.65
C SER A 27 -14.70 -19.63 1.45
N ALA A 28 -13.77 -19.12 2.26
CA ALA A 28 -12.89 -19.96 3.06
C ALA A 28 -13.66 -20.67 4.19
N PRO A 29 -13.30 -21.94 4.51
CA PRO A 29 -13.84 -22.64 5.67
C PRO A 29 -13.64 -21.82 6.96
N PRO A 30 -14.58 -21.87 7.93
CA PRO A 30 -14.49 -21.08 9.16
C PRO A 30 -13.18 -21.27 9.93
N GLU A 31 -12.64 -22.49 9.94
CA GLU A 31 -11.38 -22.86 10.60
C GLU A 31 -10.16 -22.21 9.94
N GLN A 32 -10.22 -21.93 8.63
CA GLN A 32 -9.10 -21.37 7.85
C GLN A 32 -9.24 -19.86 7.63
N ARG A 33 -10.44 -19.29 7.81
CA ARG A 33 -10.72 -17.88 7.57
C ARG A 33 -9.83 -16.95 8.42
N ALA A 34 -9.62 -17.28 9.70
CA ALA A 34 -8.78 -16.46 10.58
C ALA A 34 -7.31 -16.43 10.12
N LYS A 35 -6.78 -17.58 9.69
CA LYS A 35 -5.42 -17.69 9.16
C LYS A 35 -5.28 -16.92 7.84
N LEU A 36 -6.23 -17.10 6.93
CA LEU A 36 -6.25 -16.40 5.65
C LEU A 36 -6.33 -14.88 5.85
N GLN A 37 -7.17 -14.41 6.78
CA GLN A 37 -7.28 -12.99 7.12
C GLN A 37 -5.96 -12.43 7.66
N LEU A 38 -5.25 -13.20 8.49
CA LEU A 38 -3.94 -12.81 9.01
C LEU A 38 -2.90 -12.70 7.88
N GLU A 39 -2.81 -13.69 7.01
CA GLU A 39 -1.90 -13.71 5.86
C GLU A 39 -2.15 -12.51 4.93
N MET A 40 -3.42 -12.23 4.61
CA MET A 40 -3.78 -11.07 3.78
C MET A 40 -3.46 -9.75 4.47
N MET A 41 -3.63 -9.65 5.79
CA MET A 41 -3.26 -8.45 6.56
C MET A 41 -1.74 -8.22 6.54
N GLU A 42 -0.94 -9.26 6.70
CA GLU A 42 0.52 -9.17 6.62
C GLU A 42 0.98 -8.75 5.23
N GLN A 43 0.37 -9.30 4.18
CA GLN A 43 0.64 -8.90 2.81
C GLN A 43 0.35 -7.40 2.60
N LYS A 44 -0.85 -6.93 2.97
CA LYS A 44 -1.22 -5.51 2.84
C LYS A 44 -0.32 -4.58 3.64
N LYS A 45 0.16 -5.02 4.82
CA LYS A 45 1.13 -4.26 5.60
C LYS A 45 2.47 -4.14 4.87
N SER A 46 2.94 -5.23 4.27
CA SER A 46 4.18 -5.23 3.47
C SER A 46 4.08 -4.29 2.25
N GLU A 47 2.95 -4.34 1.56
CA GLU A 47 2.65 -3.45 0.43
C GLU A 47 2.62 -1.98 0.86
N LEU A 48 1.98 -1.67 2.00
CA LEU A 48 1.94 -0.31 2.53
C LEU A 48 3.34 0.22 2.88
N VAL A 49 4.16 -0.60 3.55
CA VAL A 49 5.55 -0.21 3.89
C VAL A 49 6.33 0.06 2.62
N SER A 50 6.25 -0.82 1.63
CA SER A 50 6.93 -0.66 0.34
C SER A 50 6.50 0.62 -0.38
N PHE A 51 5.19 0.89 -0.40
CA PHE A 51 4.64 2.12 -0.97
C PHE A 51 5.20 3.38 -0.29
N LEU A 52 5.21 3.42 1.05
CA LEU A 52 5.74 4.55 1.81
C LEU A 52 7.25 4.73 1.59
N SER A 53 8.01 3.63 1.59
CA SER A 53 9.45 3.65 1.30
C SER A 53 9.75 4.22 -0.09
N ASN A 54 8.95 3.84 -1.10
CA ASN A 54 9.11 4.39 -2.45
C ASN A 54 8.84 5.89 -2.49
N ILE A 55 7.82 6.39 -1.79
CA ILE A 55 7.55 7.84 -1.69
C ILE A 55 8.73 8.56 -1.03
N LEU A 56 9.26 8.02 0.07
CA LEU A 56 10.40 8.62 0.76
C LEU A 56 11.63 8.66 -0.15
N LYS A 57 11.89 7.59 -0.89
CA LYS A 57 12.97 7.52 -1.87
C LYS A 57 12.80 8.57 -2.97
N MET A 58 11.60 8.69 -3.56
CA MET A 58 11.31 9.71 -4.58
C MET A 58 11.54 11.13 -4.06
N LYS A 59 11.15 11.42 -2.81
CA LYS A 59 11.41 12.72 -2.18
C LYS A 59 12.90 12.97 -1.98
N HIS A 60 13.64 11.95 -1.55
CA HIS A 60 15.09 12.04 -1.39
C HIS A 60 15.79 12.30 -2.74
N ASP A 61 15.45 11.53 -3.76
CA ASP A 61 16.02 11.66 -5.10
C ASP A 61 15.73 13.04 -5.71
N ALA A 62 14.51 13.56 -5.52
CA ALA A 62 14.15 14.92 -5.93
C ALA A 62 14.98 16.00 -5.22
N ALA A 63 15.21 15.85 -3.92
CA ALA A 63 16.05 16.78 -3.16
C ALA A 63 17.52 16.74 -3.63
N MET A 64 18.07 15.55 -3.87
CA MET A 64 19.42 15.39 -4.39
C MET A 64 19.58 15.98 -5.80
N ALA A 65 18.58 15.80 -6.67
CA ALA A 65 18.57 16.42 -7.99
C ALA A 65 18.59 17.95 -7.92
N ILE A 66 17.87 18.55 -6.96
CA ILE A 66 17.92 20.00 -6.72
C ILE A 66 19.33 20.42 -6.28
N ILE A 67 19.92 19.75 -5.29
CA ILE A 67 21.26 20.06 -4.79
C ILE A 67 22.33 19.94 -5.89
N ALA A 68 22.22 18.91 -6.73
CA ALA A 68 23.13 18.69 -7.85
C ALA A 68 23.04 19.81 -8.91
N ASN A 69 21.85 20.36 -9.14
CA ASN A 69 21.65 21.46 -10.09
C ASN A 69 22.00 22.85 -9.51
N MET A 70 22.28 22.95 -8.21
CA MET A 70 22.72 24.19 -7.55
C MET A 70 24.24 24.32 -7.43
N HIS A 71 24.99 23.26 -7.78
CA HIS A 71 26.46 23.26 -7.92
C HIS A 71 26.83 23.43 -9.40
#